data_AF-A0A5J6P3E5-F1
#
_entry.id   AF-A0A5J6P3E5-F1
#
_cell.length_a   1.000
_cell.length_b   1.000
_cell.length_c   1.000
_cell.angle_alpha   90.00
_cell.angle_beta   90.00
_cell.angle_gamma   90.00
#
_symmetry.space_group_name_H-M   'P 1'
#
loop_
_entity.id
_entity.type
_entity.pdbx_description
1 polymer ?
#
loop_
_entity_poly.entity_id
_entity_poly.type
_entity_poly.pdbx_seq_one_letter_code
_entity_poly.pdbx_strand_id
1 'polypeptide(L)'
;MNNNDLALIVRVNEDIKKIVRLASKINILALNAILVSRRAGDVALGFGVISDELRKFSKELTDIMNNLTVLSYESVQVVSQHQRYLRINHLLTLARDNSDAQFIEAQLFNSNKHALVLKNNLRQGYQLLSKLINDADDSSRFGSVISRSLKIEATYGGQFSILLSQIADEFSDYIDAIHPLINELKFYFREK
;
A
#
# COMPACT_ATOMS: atom_id res chain seq x y z
N MET A 1 -6.39 23.86 0.96
CA MET A 1 -5.79 22.53 0.77
C MET A 1 -4.47 22.74 0.02
N ASN A 2 -3.36 22.61 0.75
CA ASN A 2 -2.04 23.17 0.44
C ASN A 2 -1.13 22.19 -0.33
N ASN A 3 0.03 22.70 -0.76
CA ASN A 3 1.25 22.00 -1.24
C ASN A 3 1.63 20.68 -0.51
N ASN A 4 1.01 20.41 0.63
CA ASN A 4 1.22 19.24 1.47
C ASN A 4 0.72 17.92 0.84
N ASP A 5 -0.30 17.98 -0.02
CA ASP A 5 -0.87 16.77 -0.63
C ASP A 5 0.12 16.08 -1.58
N LEU A 6 0.87 16.85 -2.38
CA LEU A 6 1.91 16.33 -3.27
C LEU A 6 3.08 15.71 -2.49
N ALA A 7 3.53 16.36 -1.42
CA ALA A 7 4.57 15.82 -0.55
C ALA A 7 4.13 14.56 0.21
N LEU A 8 2.85 14.47 0.56
CA LEU A 8 2.24 13.27 1.15
C LEU A 8 2.30 12.10 0.16
N ILE A 9 1.97 12.33 -1.11
CA ILE A 9 1.97 11.30 -2.15
C ILE A 9 3.37 10.73 -2.37
N VAL A 10 4.39 11.58 -2.41
CA VAL A 10 5.79 11.11 -2.56
C VAL A 10 6.14 10.18 -1.41
N ARG A 11 5.81 10.54 -0.16
CA ARG A 11 6.03 9.70 1.01
C ARG A 11 5.26 8.38 0.94
N VAL A 12 3.97 8.42 0.61
CA VAL A 12 3.14 7.23 0.40
C VAL A 12 3.78 6.29 -0.62
N ASN A 13 4.20 6.80 -1.77
CA ASN A 13 4.82 6.00 -2.83
C ASN A 13 6.19 5.45 -2.42
N GLU A 14 6.96 6.17 -1.60
CA GLU A 14 8.22 5.66 -1.05
C GLU A 14 8.00 4.49 -0.09
N ASP A 15 7.02 4.58 0.80
CA ASP A 15 6.70 3.53 1.76
C ASP A 15 6.10 2.30 1.06
N ILE A 16 5.22 2.49 0.08
CA ILE A 16 4.74 1.40 -0.78
C ILE A 16 5.92 0.68 -1.46
N LYS A 17 6.87 1.43 -2.04
CA LYS A 17 8.07 0.82 -2.67
C LYS A 17 8.93 0.05 -1.66
N LYS A 18 9.05 0.51 -0.41
CA LYS A 18 9.76 -0.23 0.64
C LYS A 18 9.07 -1.56 0.93
N ILE A 19 7.74 -1.57 1.06
CA ILE A 19 6.95 -2.79 1.29
C ILE A 19 7.11 -3.77 0.12
N VAL A 20 6.99 -3.30 -1.14
CA VAL A 20 7.20 -4.15 -2.33
C VAL A 20 8.59 -4.79 -2.34
N ARG A 21 9.63 -4.05 -1.95
CA ARG A 21 10.99 -4.62 -1.84
C ARG A 21 11.08 -5.71 -0.77
N LEU A 22 10.45 -5.52 0.39
CA LEU A 22 10.41 -6.54 1.45
C LEU A 22 9.64 -7.78 0.97
N ALA A 23 8.47 -7.61 0.36
CA ALA A 23 7.70 -8.70 -0.23
C ALA A 23 8.52 -9.47 -1.29
N SER A 24 9.26 -8.77 -2.15
CA SER A 24 10.14 -9.42 -3.12
C SER A 24 11.26 -10.24 -2.46
N LYS A 25 11.88 -9.74 -1.38
CA LYS A 25 12.86 -10.50 -0.60
C LYS A 25 12.25 -11.76 0.03
N ILE A 26 11.06 -11.66 0.60
CA ILE A 26 10.31 -12.80 1.15
C ILE A 26 10.04 -13.83 0.06
N ASN A 27 9.61 -13.41 -1.14
CA ASN A 27 9.35 -14.31 -2.25
C ASN A 27 10.61 -15.10 -2.68
N ILE A 28 11.77 -14.42 -2.77
CA ILE A 28 13.04 -15.07 -3.14
C ILE A 28 13.50 -16.01 -2.04
N LEU A 29 13.44 -15.55 -0.78
CA LEU A 29 13.79 -16.38 0.38
C LEU A 29 12.92 -17.63 0.45
N ALA A 30 11.61 -17.51 0.18
CA ALA A 30 10.68 -18.62 0.12
C ALA A 30 11.01 -19.64 -0.96
N LEU A 31 11.38 -19.17 -2.15
CA LEU A 31 11.83 -20.08 -3.20
C LEU A 31 13.07 -20.88 -2.76
N ASN A 32 14.05 -20.21 -2.15
CA ASN A 32 15.26 -20.86 -1.64
C ASN A 32 14.95 -21.83 -0.48
N ALA A 33 14.08 -21.42 0.44
CA ALA A 33 13.63 -22.22 1.57
C ALA A 33 12.93 -23.52 1.13
N ILE A 34 12.08 -23.46 0.11
CA ILE A 34 11.45 -24.65 -0.50
C ILE A 34 12.49 -25.59 -1.12
N LEU A 35 13.56 -25.06 -1.71
CA LEU A 35 14.64 -25.90 -2.25
C LEU A 35 15.45 -26.56 -1.12
N VAL A 36 15.72 -25.83 -0.04
CA VAL A 36 16.42 -26.36 1.15
C VAL A 36 15.58 -27.45 1.82
N SER A 37 14.27 -27.24 1.98
CA SER A 37 13.38 -28.24 2.60
C SER A 37 13.33 -29.53 1.79
N ARG A 38 13.27 -29.45 0.46
CA ARG A 38 13.34 -30.62 -0.42
C ARG A 38 14.65 -31.40 -0.28
N ARG A 39 15.77 -30.70 -0.06
CA ARG A 39 17.08 -31.34 0.18
C ARG A 39 17.16 -31.99 1.57
N ALA A 40 16.54 -31.37 2.57
CA ALA A 40 16.46 -31.91 3.92
C ALA A 40 15.54 -33.13 4.01
N GLY A 41 14.62 -33.30 3.06
CA GLY A 41 13.75 -34.47 2.96
C GLY A 41 12.63 -34.43 3.98
N ASP A 42 12.25 -35.61 4.49
CA ASP A 42 11.03 -35.78 5.30
C ASP A 42 11.01 -34.93 6.58
N VAL A 43 12.18 -34.64 7.16
CA VAL A 43 12.30 -33.83 8.38
C VAL A 43 11.95 -32.34 8.18
N ALA A 44 11.84 -31.86 6.94
CA ALA A 44 11.57 -30.45 6.63
C ALA A 44 10.30 -30.26 5.77
N LEU A 45 9.44 -31.27 5.65
CA LEU A 45 8.23 -31.19 4.83
C LEU A 45 7.30 -30.05 5.26
N GLY A 46 7.01 -29.94 6.57
CA GLY A 46 6.18 -28.87 7.11
C GLY A 46 6.78 -27.50 6.85
N PHE A 47 8.09 -27.33 7.08
CA PHE A 47 8.81 -26.10 6.75
C PHE A 47 8.67 -25.72 5.27
N GLY A 48 8.75 -26.68 4.36
CA GLY A 48 8.56 -26.47 2.92
C GLY A 48 7.16 -25.97 2.57
N VAL A 49 6.12 -26.55 3.18
CA VAL A 49 4.73 -26.14 2.96
C VAL A 49 4.50 -24.72 3.47
N ILE A 50 4.95 -24.41 4.69
CA ILE A 50 4.80 -23.07 5.27
C ILE A 50 5.62 -22.02 4.49
N SER A 51 6.79 -22.38 3.96
CA SER A 51 7.57 -21.52 3.06
C SER A 51 6.80 -21.21 1.77
N ASP A 52 6.03 -22.15 1.24
CA ASP A 52 5.18 -21.90 0.07
C ASP A 52 4.03 -20.94 0.37
N GLU A 53 3.45 -21.00 1.57
CA GLU A 53 2.45 -20.03 2.03
C GLU A 53 3.04 -18.62 2.15
N LEU A 54 4.26 -18.48 2.67
CA LEU A 54 4.97 -17.19 2.69
C LEU A 54 5.24 -16.65 1.27
N ARG A 55 5.49 -17.54 0.31
CA ARG A 55 5.62 -17.19 -1.11
C ARG A 55 4.32 -16.61 -1.65
N LYS A 56 3.17 -17.23 -1.37
CA LYS A 56 1.85 -16.73 -1.79
C LYS A 56 1.53 -15.39 -1.13
N PHE A 57 1.70 -15.31 0.18
CA PHE A 57 1.57 -14.07 0.96
C PHE A 57 2.37 -12.91 0.34
N SER A 58 3.64 -13.15 -0.01
CA SER A 58 4.49 -12.10 -0.58
C SER A 58 4.00 -11.58 -1.93
N LYS A 59 3.37 -12.43 -2.75
CA LYS A 59 2.78 -12.03 -4.03
C LYS A 59 1.51 -11.23 -3.82
N GLU A 60 0.63 -11.71 -2.95
CA GLU A 60 -0.60 -11.00 -2.60
C GLU A 60 -0.32 -9.60 -2.05
N LEU A 61 0.64 -9.47 -1.13
CA LEU A 61 1.05 -8.18 -0.60
C LEU A 61 1.61 -7.27 -1.70
N THR A 62 2.38 -7.81 -2.64
CA THR A 62 2.89 -7.06 -3.80
C THR A 62 1.75 -6.53 -4.66
N ASP A 63 0.71 -7.33 -4.90
CA ASP A 63 -0.45 -6.93 -5.70
C ASP A 63 -1.26 -5.82 -5.01
N ILE A 64 -1.47 -5.92 -3.69
CA ILE A 64 -2.12 -4.86 -2.90
C ILE A 64 -1.33 -3.55 -3.01
N MET A 65 0.01 -3.62 -2.87
CA MET A 65 0.89 -2.45 -2.97
C MET A 65 0.89 -1.83 -4.39
N ASN A 66 0.81 -2.64 -5.44
CA ASN A 66 0.71 -2.15 -6.81
C ASN A 66 -0.61 -1.42 -7.05
N ASN A 67 -1.72 -1.95 -6.54
CA ASN A 67 -3.03 -1.30 -6.61
C ASN A 67 -3.05 0.03 -5.83
N LEU A 68 -2.42 0.08 -4.65
CA LEU A 68 -2.23 1.32 -3.90
C LEU A 68 -1.43 2.35 -4.70
N THR A 69 -0.38 1.93 -5.40
CA THR A 69 0.44 2.81 -6.24
C THR A 69 -0.42 3.47 -7.34
N VAL A 70 -1.23 2.67 -8.04
CA VAL A 70 -2.11 3.16 -9.12
C VAL A 70 -3.11 4.19 -8.58
N LEU A 71 -3.85 3.86 -7.51
CA LEU A 71 -4.85 4.75 -6.93
C LEU A 71 -4.23 6.02 -6.31
N SER A 72 -3.03 5.91 -5.74
CA SER A 72 -2.25 7.04 -5.24
C SER A 72 -1.96 8.03 -6.38
N TYR A 73 -1.47 7.53 -7.53
CA TYR A 73 -1.22 8.36 -8.71
C TYR A 73 -2.49 9.01 -9.28
N GLU A 74 -3.58 8.25 -9.40
CA GLU A 74 -4.87 8.78 -9.86
C GLU A 74 -5.38 9.89 -8.95
N SER A 75 -5.28 9.69 -7.63
CA SER A 75 -5.70 10.68 -6.63
C SER A 75 -4.95 12.00 -6.81
N VAL A 76 -3.66 11.99 -7.16
CA VAL A 76 -2.88 13.21 -7.45
C VAL A 76 -3.47 14.01 -8.60
N GLN A 77 -3.84 13.31 -9.67
CA GLN A 77 -4.37 13.96 -10.87
C GLN A 77 -5.70 14.63 -10.55
N VAL A 78 -6.57 13.95 -9.78
CA VAL A 78 -7.84 14.51 -9.34
C VAL A 78 -7.64 15.70 -8.39
N VAL A 79 -6.70 15.63 -7.43
CA VAL A 79 -6.35 16.79 -6.57
C VAL A 79 -5.88 17.98 -7.41
N SER A 80 -4.96 17.76 -8.35
CA SER A 80 -4.39 18.83 -9.18
C SER A 80 -5.45 19.51 -10.03
N GLN A 81 -6.35 18.73 -10.63
CA GLN A 81 -7.49 19.25 -11.37
C GLN A 81 -8.47 19.99 -10.47
N HIS A 82 -8.79 19.45 -9.29
CA HIS A 82 -9.70 20.09 -8.35
C HIS A 82 -9.16 21.46 -7.90
N GLN A 83 -7.87 21.54 -7.55
CA GLN A 83 -7.20 22.80 -7.22
C GLN A 83 -7.25 23.82 -8.37
N ARG A 84 -7.06 23.36 -9.62
CA ARG A 84 -7.20 24.23 -10.80
C ARG A 84 -8.62 24.81 -10.89
N TYR A 85 -9.65 24.00 -10.73
CA TYR A 85 -11.04 24.48 -10.75
C TYR A 85 -11.34 25.44 -9.60
N LEU A 86 -10.80 25.20 -8.40
CA LEU A 86 -10.94 26.14 -7.28
C LEU A 86 -10.30 27.50 -7.58
N ARG A 87 -9.11 27.52 -8.20
CA ARG A 87 -8.46 28.77 -8.64
C ARG A 87 -9.29 29.49 -9.69
N ILE A 88 -9.82 28.77 -10.68
CA ILE A 88 -10.70 29.34 -11.71
C ILE A 88 -11.96 29.92 -11.06
N ASN A 89 -12.61 29.19 -10.16
CA ASN A 89 -13.80 29.65 -9.45
C ASN A 89 -13.53 30.94 -8.69
N HIS A 90 -12.40 31.02 -7.98
CA HIS A 90 -12.00 32.23 -7.27
C HIS A 90 -11.88 33.45 -8.21
N LEU A 91 -11.19 33.29 -9.34
CA LEU A 91 -11.04 34.36 -10.33
C LEU A 91 -12.38 34.76 -10.96
N LEU A 92 -13.26 33.80 -11.25
CA LEU A 92 -14.60 34.06 -11.77
C LEU A 92 -15.49 34.78 -10.75
N THR A 93 -15.38 34.44 -9.45
CA THR A 93 -16.07 35.17 -8.38
C THR A 93 -15.61 36.63 -8.32
N LEU A 94 -14.29 36.87 -8.35
CA LEU A 94 -13.75 38.24 -8.39
C LEU A 94 -14.21 39.02 -9.63
N ALA A 95 -14.27 38.36 -10.80
CA ALA A 95 -14.70 39.01 -12.04
C ALA A 95 -16.20 39.36 -12.02
N ARG A 96 -17.05 38.50 -11.45
CA ARG A 96 -18.47 38.76 -11.24
C ARG A 96 -18.69 40.00 -10.38
N ASP A 97 -17.93 40.13 -9.28
CA ASP A 97 -18.10 41.23 -8.35
C ASP A 97 -17.68 42.60 -8.97
N ASN A 98 -16.95 42.58 -10.10
CA ASN A 98 -16.54 43.77 -10.85
C ASN A 98 -17.34 44.02 -12.14
N SER A 99 -18.18 43.07 -12.59
CA SER A 99 -18.95 43.17 -13.82
C SER A 99 -20.15 42.21 -13.83
N ASP A 100 -21.36 42.76 -13.99
CA ASP A 100 -22.62 42.00 -14.02
C ASP A 100 -22.83 41.32 -15.39
N ALA A 101 -21.99 40.34 -15.69
CA ALA A 101 -22.05 39.58 -16.93
C ALA A 101 -22.66 38.20 -16.71
N GLN A 102 -23.87 37.98 -17.24
CA GLN A 102 -24.58 36.68 -17.24
C GLN A 102 -23.70 35.52 -17.75
N PHE A 103 -22.76 35.81 -18.65
CA PHE A 103 -21.77 34.84 -19.12
C PHE A 103 -20.83 34.34 -18.00
N ILE A 104 -20.38 35.22 -17.09
CA ILE A 104 -19.52 34.86 -15.95
C ILE A 104 -20.29 33.95 -14.99
N GLU A 105 -21.57 34.21 -14.76
CA GLU A 105 -22.41 33.39 -13.88
C GLU A 105 -22.59 31.97 -14.44
N ALA A 106 -22.88 31.84 -15.74
CA ALA A 106 -22.98 30.54 -16.40
C ALA A 106 -21.66 29.76 -16.32
N GLN A 107 -20.51 30.43 -16.52
CA GLN A 107 -19.20 29.79 -16.45
C GLN A 107 -18.83 29.38 -15.02
N LEU A 108 -19.15 30.21 -14.02
CA LEU A 108 -18.97 29.92 -12.61
C LEU A 108 -19.82 28.71 -12.18
N PHE A 109 -21.06 28.62 -12.65
CA PHE A 109 -21.93 27.47 -12.40
C PHE A 109 -21.32 26.16 -12.93
N ASN A 110 -20.89 26.15 -14.19
CA ASN A 110 -20.26 24.98 -14.80
C ASN A 110 -18.96 24.57 -14.09
N SER A 111 -18.11 25.55 -13.79
CA SER A 111 -16.83 25.32 -13.11
C SER A 111 -17.01 24.81 -11.67
N ASN A 112 -18.03 25.30 -10.94
CA ASN A 112 -18.42 24.75 -9.64
C ASN A 112 -18.93 23.31 -9.74
N LYS A 113 -19.73 22.98 -10.76
CA LYS A 113 -20.18 21.60 -11.00
C LYS A 113 -19.01 20.65 -11.23
N HIS A 114 -18.02 21.04 -12.02
CA HIS A 114 -16.79 20.26 -12.22
C HIS A 114 -15.98 20.10 -10.93
N ALA A 115 -15.82 21.17 -10.15
CA ALA A 115 -15.15 21.10 -8.85
C ALA A 115 -15.84 20.11 -7.90
N LEU A 116 -17.18 20.11 -7.87
CA LEU A 116 -17.96 19.19 -7.04
C LEU A 116 -17.80 17.72 -7.45
N VAL A 117 -17.81 17.43 -8.75
CA VAL A 117 -17.57 16.06 -9.26
C VAL A 117 -16.17 15.58 -8.85
N LEU A 118 -15.13 16.40 -9.05
CA LEU A 118 -13.77 16.06 -8.66
C LEU A 118 -13.63 15.84 -7.14
N LYS A 119 -14.32 16.65 -6.33
CA LYS A 119 -14.37 16.46 -4.87
C LYS A 119 -14.97 15.11 -4.49
N ASN A 120 -16.05 14.70 -5.15
CA ASN A 120 -16.69 13.41 -4.89
C ASN A 120 -15.79 12.24 -5.32
N ASN A 121 -15.15 12.34 -6.49
CA ASN A 121 -14.19 11.33 -6.96
C ASN A 121 -13.00 11.20 -5.99
N LEU A 122 -12.51 12.32 -5.47
CA LEU A 122 -11.46 12.33 -4.44
C LEU A 122 -11.88 11.58 -3.18
N ARG A 123 -13.09 11.83 -2.69
CA ARG A 123 -13.63 11.14 -1.51
C ARG A 123 -13.68 9.62 -1.75
N GLN A 124 -14.15 9.19 -2.92
CA GLN A 124 -14.19 7.78 -3.29
C GLN A 124 -12.78 7.17 -3.40
N GLY A 125 -11.84 7.89 -4.03
CA GLY A 125 -10.45 7.47 -4.14
C GLY A 125 -9.79 7.24 -2.78
N TYR A 126 -9.98 8.18 -1.84
CA TYR A 126 -9.47 8.04 -0.46
C TYR A 126 -10.11 6.87 0.29
N GLN A 127 -11.40 6.60 0.10
CA GLN A 127 -12.07 5.43 0.68
C GLN A 127 -11.47 4.11 0.16
N LEU A 128 -11.21 4.01 -1.14
CA LEU A 128 -10.58 2.83 -1.73
C LEU A 128 -9.12 2.66 -1.28
N LEU A 129 -8.35 3.74 -1.21
CA LEU A 129 -6.99 3.71 -0.65
C LEU A 129 -6.99 3.21 0.79
N SER A 130 -7.87 3.76 1.65
CA SER A 130 -8.00 3.33 3.04
C SER A 130 -8.37 1.85 3.15
N LYS A 131 -9.28 1.37 2.29
CA LYS A 131 -9.63 -0.05 2.23
C LYS A 131 -8.40 -0.93 1.91
N LEU A 132 -7.67 -0.62 0.84
CA LEU A 132 -6.49 -1.40 0.45
C LEU A 132 -5.37 -1.37 1.50
N ILE A 133 -5.20 -0.27 2.24
CA ILE A 133 -4.25 -0.19 3.35
C ILE A 133 -4.68 -1.12 4.50
N ASN A 134 -5.98 -1.25 4.76
CA ASN A 134 -6.48 -2.21 5.74
C ASN A 134 -6.29 -3.65 5.25
N ASP A 135 -6.58 -3.92 3.98
CA ASP A 135 -6.33 -5.24 3.37
C ASP A 135 -4.82 -5.62 3.48
N ALA A 136 -3.92 -4.65 3.29
CA ALA A 136 -2.48 -4.85 3.48
C ALA A 136 -2.12 -5.16 4.96
N ASP A 137 -2.76 -4.50 5.93
CA ASP A 137 -2.53 -4.76 7.35
C ASP A 137 -2.99 -6.15 7.75
N ASP A 138 -4.17 -6.56 7.28
CA ASP A 138 -4.70 -7.90 7.53
C ASP A 138 -3.79 -8.97 6.92
N SER A 139 -3.34 -8.76 5.68
CA SER A 139 -2.35 -9.63 5.03
C SER A 139 -1.04 -9.70 5.83
N SER A 140 -0.51 -8.56 6.31
CA SER A 140 0.71 -8.49 7.12
C SER A 140 0.58 -9.25 8.45
N ARG A 141 -0.56 -9.13 9.13
CA ARG A 141 -0.88 -9.91 10.35
C ARG A 141 -0.89 -11.40 10.06
N PHE A 142 -1.49 -11.81 8.95
CA PHE A 142 -1.48 -13.22 8.53
C PHE A 142 -0.06 -13.71 8.25
N GLY A 143 0.75 -12.92 7.54
CA GLY A 143 2.18 -13.20 7.33
C GLY A 143 2.95 -13.42 8.64
N SER A 144 2.66 -12.62 9.67
CA SER A 144 3.28 -12.76 11.01
C SER A 144 2.94 -14.09 11.67
N VAL A 145 1.69 -14.55 11.52
CA VAL A 145 1.23 -15.86 12.02
C VAL A 145 1.94 -16.99 11.28
N ILE A 146 2.04 -16.91 9.94
CA ILE A 146 2.75 -17.90 9.13
C ILE A 146 4.23 -17.96 9.53
N SER A 147 4.89 -16.82 9.72
CA SER A 147 6.30 -16.75 10.14
C SER A 147 6.53 -17.43 11.49
N ARG A 148 5.64 -17.20 12.46
CA ARG A 148 5.71 -17.88 13.75
C ARG A 148 5.52 -19.39 13.62
N SER A 149 4.62 -19.84 12.74
CA SER A 149 4.45 -21.26 12.43
C SER A 149 5.71 -21.85 11.80
N LEU A 150 6.35 -21.12 10.88
CA LEU A 150 7.60 -21.54 10.24
C LEU A 150 8.72 -21.75 11.25
N LYS A 151 8.83 -20.86 12.26
CA LYS A 151 9.79 -21.01 13.36
C LYS A 151 9.59 -22.30 14.15
N ILE A 152 8.34 -22.73 14.35
CA ILE A 152 8.03 -24.00 15.01
C ILE A 152 8.50 -25.17 14.12
N GLU A 153 8.13 -25.18 12.85
CA GLU A 153 8.55 -26.22 11.89
C GLU A 153 10.06 -26.34 11.76
N ALA A 154 10.79 -25.22 11.83
CA ALA A 154 12.24 -25.21 11.80
C ALA A 154 12.86 -26.03 12.94
N THR A 155 12.26 -26.01 14.14
CA THR A 155 12.78 -26.76 15.29
C THR A 155 12.73 -28.28 15.07
N TYR A 156 11.77 -28.76 14.28
CA TYR A 156 11.61 -30.18 13.95
C TYR A 156 12.52 -30.66 12.80
N GLY A 157 13.34 -29.78 12.22
CA GLY A 157 14.22 -30.06 11.08
C GLY A 157 15.37 -31.06 11.29
N GLY A 158 15.44 -31.73 12.44
CA GLY A 158 16.51 -32.66 12.79
C GLY A 158 17.90 -32.00 12.68
N GLN A 159 18.80 -32.63 11.90
CA GLN A 159 20.14 -32.07 11.67
C GLN A 159 20.15 -30.72 10.93
N PHE A 160 19.06 -30.35 10.25
CA PHE A 160 18.92 -29.06 9.56
C PHE A 160 18.28 -27.98 10.43
N SER A 161 17.89 -28.29 11.67
CA SER A 161 17.15 -27.39 12.57
C SER A 161 17.80 -26.00 12.67
N ILE A 162 19.12 -25.93 12.88
CA ILE A 162 19.85 -24.65 12.97
C ILE A 162 19.71 -23.81 11.69
N LEU A 163 19.90 -24.45 10.52
CA LEU A 163 19.79 -23.76 9.23
C LEU A 163 18.36 -23.28 8.97
N LEU A 164 17.36 -24.12 9.24
CA LEU A 164 15.96 -23.76 9.04
C LEU A 164 15.52 -22.65 10.00
N SER A 165 16.03 -22.65 11.24
CA SER A 165 15.74 -21.58 12.20
C SER A 165 16.32 -20.25 11.75
N GLN A 166 17.53 -20.23 11.20
CA GLN A 166 18.11 -19.00 10.63
C GLN A 166 17.27 -18.44 9.49
N ILE A 167 16.79 -19.30 8.59
CA ILE A 167 15.89 -18.88 7.50
C ILE A 167 14.56 -18.35 8.06
N ALA A 168 13.99 -19.02 9.06
CA ALA A 168 12.75 -18.59 9.70
C ALA A 168 12.88 -17.25 10.44
N ASP A 169 14.03 -16.99 11.06
CA ASP A 169 14.33 -15.70 11.67
C ASP A 169 14.43 -14.60 10.61
N GLU A 170 15.10 -14.85 9.49
CA GLU A 170 15.19 -13.87 8.39
C GLU A 170 13.81 -13.52 7.79
N PHE A 171 12.89 -14.51 7.70
CA PHE A 171 11.49 -14.22 7.35
C PHE A 171 10.80 -13.32 8.36
N SER A 172 10.97 -13.58 9.65
CA SER A 172 10.41 -12.76 10.72
C SER A 172 10.89 -11.33 10.58
N ASP A 173 12.19 -11.12 10.40
CA ASP A 173 12.78 -9.79 10.29
C ASP A 173 12.18 -9.00 9.12
N TYR A 174 11.98 -9.64 7.95
CA TYR A 174 11.36 -8.97 6.81
C TYR A 174 9.88 -8.66 7.03
N ILE A 175 9.13 -9.54 7.70
CA ILE A 175 7.71 -9.36 7.95
C ILE A 175 7.47 -8.31 9.05
N ASP A 176 8.26 -8.35 10.11
CA ASP A 176 8.20 -7.40 11.21
C ASP A 176 8.54 -5.98 10.74
N ALA A 177 9.41 -5.85 9.72
CA ALA A 177 9.71 -4.56 9.08
C ALA A 177 8.55 -3.99 8.22
N ILE A 178 7.56 -4.80 7.83
CA ILE A 178 6.40 -4.34 7.03
C ILE A 178 5.38 -3.59 7.90
N HIS A 179 5.13 -4.07 9.12
CA HIS A 179 4.16 -3.47 10.06
C HIS A 179 4.30 -1.96 10.27
N PRO A 180 5.48 -1.41 10.62
CA PRO A 180 5.61 0.03 10.83
C PRO A 180 5.33 0.84 9.56
N LEU A 181 5.66 0.30 8.37
CA LEU A 181 5.39 0.99 7.09
C LEU A 181 3.89 1.05 6.80
N ILE A 182 3.15 -0.02 7.06
CA ILE A 182 1.69 -0.02 6.90
C ILE A 182 1.03 0.93 7.91
N ASN A 183 1.54 0.99 9.14
CA ASN A 183 1.03 1.92 10.15
C ASN A 183 1.25 3.40 9.77
N GLU A 184 2.41 3.74 9.19
CA GLU A 184 2.66 5.07 8.62
C GLU A 184 1.67 5.37 7.48
N LEU A 185 1.43 4.43 6.58
CA LEU A 185 0.43 4.58 5.52
C LEU A 185 -0.97 4.83 6.12
N LYS A 186 -1.39 4.07 7.15
CA LYS A 186 -2.68 4.31 7.84
C LYS A 186 -2.77 5.70 8.43
N PHE A 187 -1.68 6.21 9.01
CA PHE A 187 -1.65 7.54 9.61
C PHE A 187 -1.91 8.63 8.56
N TYR A 188 -1.29 8.54 7.39
CA TYR A 188 -1.46 9.51 6.30
C TYR A 188 -2.90 9.65 5.80
N PHE A 189 -3.71 8.59 5.89
CA PHE A 189 -5.10 8.57 5.41
C PHE A 189 -6.15 8.69 6.52
N ARG A 190 -5.75 8.79 7.79
CA ARG A 190 -6.68 8.98 8.93
C ARG A 190 -7.25 10.39 9.04
N GLU A 191 -6.56 11.39 8.47
CA GLU A 191 -6.91 12.82 8.57
C GLU A 191 -7.68 13.39 7.36
N LYS A 192 -8.09 12.53 6.41
CA LYS A 192 -8.66 12.90 5.10
C LYS A 192 -10.07 12.35 4.91
#